data_AF-A0AA42HFM8-F1
#
_entry.id   AF-A0AA42HFM8-F1
#
_cell.length_a   1.000
_cell.length_b   1.000
_cell.length_c   1.000
_cell.angle_alpha   90.00
_cell.angle_beta   90.00
_cell.angle_gamma   90.00
#
_symmetry.space_group_name_H-M   'P 1'
#
loop_
_entity.id
_entity.type
_entity.pdbx_description
1 polymer ?
#
loop_
_entity_poly.entity_id
_entity_poly.type
_entity_poly.pdbx_seq_one_letter_code
_entity_poly.pdbx_strand_id
1 'polypeptide(L)' 'MYVCLCNGVTDTQIRDAIYDGACNYRQVRECTGVGTQCGKCACLAKQVVRETLGELQSAQAMNYNLAYAAG' A
#
# COMPACT_ATOMS: atom_id res chain seq x y z
N MET A 1 -1.05 -12.41 -4.53
CA MET A 1 -1.92 -12.60 -5.72
C MET A 1 -1.71 -11.50 -6.76
N TYR A 2 -2.00 -11.76 -8.04
CA TYR A 2 -2.07 -10.69 -9.03
C TYR A 2 -3.29 -9.80 -8.77
N VAL A 3 -3.03 -8.50 -8.61
CA VAL A 3 -4.07 -7.47 -8.49
C VAL A 3 -4.38 -6.86 -9.85
N CYS A 4 -3.35 -6.64 -10.68
CA CYS A 4 -3.50 -6.09 -12.03
C CYS A 4 -2.91 -7.02 -13.09
N LEU A 5 -3.79 -7.64 -13.88
CA LEU A 5 -3.37 -8.54 -14.97
C LEU A 5 -2.75 -7.79 -16.16
N CYS A 6 -3.22 -6.57 -16.42
CA CYS A 6 -2.73 -5.70 -17.49
C CYS A 6 -1.22 -5.44 -17.42
N ASN A 7 -0.74 -5.14 -16.22
CA ASN A 7 0.64 -4.72 -15.97
C ASN A 7 1.39 -5.71 -15.08
N GLY A 8 0.83 -6.90 -14.83
CA GLY A 8 1.45 -7.94 -14.00
C GLY A 8 1.74 -7.50 -12.55
N VAL A 9 0.91 -6.62 -11.96
CA VAL A 9 1.14 -6.11 -10.60
C VAL A 9 0.51 -7.04 -9.57
N THR A 10 1.31 -7.47 -8.61
CA THR A 10 0.92 -8.27 -7.45
C THR A 10 0.60 -7.40 -6.23
N ASP A 11 -0.13 -7.95 -5.27
CA ASP A 11 -0.35 -7.32 -3.97
C ASP A 11 0.96 -7.09 -3.20
N THR A 12 1.93 -8.00 -3.29
CA THR A 12 3.27 -7.80 -2.70
C THR A 12 3.95 -6.54 -3.26
N GLN A 13 3.96 -6.36 -4.59
CA GLN A 13 4.54 -5.15 -5.20
C GLN A 13 3.81 -3.85 -4.80
N ILE A 14 2.50 -3.92 -4.54
CA ILE A 14 1.74 -2.78 -4.01
C ILE A 14 2.22 -2.45 -2.59
N ARG A 15 2.42 -3.46 -1.73
CA ARG A 15 2.91 -3.28 -0.36
C ARG A 15 4.35 -2.78 -0.34
N ASP A 16 5.22 -3.36 -1.17
CA ASP A 16 6.62 -2.96 -1.30
C ASP A 16 6.73 -1.49 -1.71
N ALA A 17 5.94 -1.02 -2.68
CA ALA A 17 5.92 0.39 -3.05
C ALA A 17 5.55 1.32 -1.88
N ILE A 18 4.67 0.86 -0.96
CA ILE A 18 4.32 1.60 0.25
C ILE A 18 5.47 1.60 1.26
N TYR A 19 6.12 0.45 1.46
CA TYR A 19 7.29 0.35 2.33
C TYR A 19 8.48 1.17 1.82
N ASP A 20 8.60 1.33 0.49
CA ASP A 20 9.58 2.20 -0.17
C ASP A 20 9.20 3.69 -0.14
N GLY A 21 8.05 4.04 0.46
CA GLY A 21 7.67 5.41 0.77
C GLY A 21 6.42 5.94 0.06
N ALA A 22 5.74 5.15 -0.78
CA ALA A 22 4.49 5.57 -1.38
C ALA A 22 3.40 5.73 -0.30
N CYS A 23 2.85 6.93 -0.14
CA CYS A 23 1.90 7.24 0.94
C CYS A 23 0.42 7.29 0.49
N ASN A 24 0.14 7.00 -0.79
CA ASN A 24 -1.22 6.97 -1.32
C ASN A 24 -1.31 6.18 -2.63
N TYR A 25 -2.54 5.88 -3.07
CA TYR A 25 -2.79 5.12 -4.30
C TYR A 25 -2.20 5.76 -5.56
N ARG A 26 -2.16 7.11 -5.66
CA ARG A 26 -1.60 7.78 -6.83
C ARG A 26 -0.11 7.46 -6.96
N GLN A 27 0.64 7.55 -5.87
CA GLN A 27 2.07 7.23 -5.86
C GLN A 27 2.30 5.74 -6.16
N VAL A 28 1.52 4.84 -5.54
CA VAL A 28 1.61 3.39 -5.85
C VAL A 28 1.36 3.12 -7.33
N ARG A 29 0.37 3.79 -7.95
CA ARG A 29 0.11 3.72 -9.39
C ARG A 29 1.29 4.21 -10.21
N GLU A 30 1.93 5.30 -9.81
CA GLU A 30 3.11 5.85 -10.50
C GLU A 30 4.31 4.90 -10.39
N CYS A 31 4.53 4.26 -9.24
CA CYS A 31 5.63 3.33 -9.01
C CYS A 31 5.45 1.98 -9.73
N THR A 32 4.22 1.45 -9.78
CA THR A 32 3.96 0.06 -10.21
C THR A 32 3.23 -0.05 -11.55
N GLY A 33 2.63 1.04 -12.04
CA GLY A 33 1.70 1.01 -13.17
C GLY A 33 0.33 0.41 -12.84
N VAL A 34 -0.01 0.09 -11.59
CA VAL A 34 -1.30 -0.55 -11.26
C VAL A 34 -2.50 0.28 -11.77
N GLY A 35 -3.39 -0.34 -12.55
CA GLY A 35 -4.63 0.29 -13.01
C GLY A 35 -4.47 1.38 -14.10
N THR A 36 -3.32 1.48 -14.78
CA THR A 36 -3.10 2.46 -15.86
C THR A 36 -3.63 2.03 -17.24
N GLN A 37 -4.01 0.76 -17.42
CA GLN A 37 -4.61 0.24 -18.66
C GLN A 37 -6.15 0.19 -18.58
N CYS A 38 -6.75 -0.97 -18.30
CA CYS A 38 -8.22 -1.12 -18.31
C CYS A 38 -8.93 -0.60 -17.04
N GLY A 39 -8.18 -0.28 -15.98
CA GLY A 39 -8.72 0.26 -14.72
C GLY A 39 -9.51 -0.73 -13.83
N LYS A 40 -9.85 -1.94 -14.30
CA LYS A 40 -10.72 -2.90 -13.57
C LYS A 40 -10.21 -3.29 -12.17
N CYS A 41 -8.90 -3.31 -11.98
CA CYS A 41 -8.26 -3.61 -10.70
C CYS A 41 -8.30 -2.46 -9.67
N ALA A 42 -8.75 -1.25 -10.04
CA ALA A 42 -8.55 -0.05 -9.22
C ALA A 42 -9.20 -0.16 -7.83
N CYS A 43 -10.36 -0.79 -7.70
CA CYS A 43 -11.01 -0.98 -6.40
C CYS A 43 -10.20 -1.90 -5.49
N LEU A 44 -9.74 -3.05 -6.01
CA LEU A 44 -8.92 -4.00 -5.26
C LEU A 44 -7.56 -3.39 -4.90
N ALA A 45 -6.90 -2.70 -5.84
CA ALA A 45 -5.64 -2.03 -5.57
C ALA A 45 -5.76 -0.96 -4.47
N LYS A 46 -6.82 -0.14 -4.49
CA LYS A 46 -7.09 0.84 -3.43
C LYS A 46 -7.35 0.19 -2.07
N GLN A 47 -7.99 -0.97 -2.05
CA GLN A 47 -8.22 -1.73 -0.82
C GLN A 47 -6.88 -2.17 -0.21
N VAL A 48 -6.00 -2.81 -1.00
CA VAL A 48 -4.67 -3.22 -0.54
C VAL A 48 -3.88 -2.02 -0.01
N VAL A 49 -3.89 -0.88 -0.73
CA VAL A 49 -3.22 0.35 -0.28
C VAL A 49 -3.77 0.85 1.06
N ARG A 50 -5.09 0.86 1.24
CA ARG A 50 -5.72 1.31 2.49
C ARG A 50 -5.37 0.40 3.67
N GLU A 51 -5.45 -0.92 3.46
CA GLU A 51 -5.13 -1.91 4.49
C GLU A 51 -3.68 -1.75 4.94
N THR A 52 -2.73 -1.72 4.00
CA THR A 52 -1.30 -1.60 4.31
C THR A 52 -0.94 -0.29 4.99
N LEU A 53 -1.48 0.85 4.54
CA LEU A 53 -1.26 2.13 5.23
C LEU A 53 -1.88 2.16 6.62
N GLY A 54 -3.06 1.54 6.81
CA GLY A 54 -3.71 1.43 8.12
C GLY A 54 -2.93 0.55 9.09
N GLU A 55 -2.35 -0.55 8.61
CA GLU A 55 -1.45 -1.41 9.40
C GLU A 55 -0.19 -0.66 9.84
N LEU A 56 0.45 0.09 8.92
CA LEU A 56 1.63 0.91 9.23
C LEU A 56 1.34 2.00 10.26
N GLN A 57 0.23 2.72 10.09
CA GLN A 57 -0.19 3.75 11.06
C GLN A 57 -0.47 3.15 12.44
N SER A 58 -1.12 2.00 12.49
CA SER A 58 -1.41 1.30 13.75
C SER A 58 -0.11 0.85 14.43
N ALA A 59 0.83 0.26 13.68
CA ALA A 59 2.13 -0.15 14.21
C ALA A 59 2.94 1.04 14.74
N GLN A 60 2.96 2.16 14.02
CA GLN A 60 3.63 3.39 14.43
C GLN A 60 3.03 3.96 15.72
N ALA A 61 1.69 4.01 15.84
CA ALA A 61 1.01 4.49 17.04
C ALA A 61 1.33 3.62 18.26
N MET A 62 1.37 2.29 18.11
CA MET A 62 1.75 1.37 19.19
C MET A 62 3.20 1.57 19.63
N ASN A 63 4.13 1.70 18.67
CA ASN A 63 5.54 1.95 18.96
C ASN A 63 5.75 3.27 19.70
N TYR A 64 5.02 4.33 19.30
CA TYR A 64 5.03 5.59 20.02
C TYR A 64 4.55 5.40 21.47
N ASN A 65 3.37 4.83 21.68
CA ASN A 65 2.83 4.63 23.04
C ASN A 65 3.78 3.82 23.95
N LEU A 66 4.40 2.76 23.43
CA LEU A 66 5.41 1.97 24.17
C LEU A 66 6.64 2.80 24.54
N ALA A 67 7.18 3.58 23.60
CA ALA A 67 8.37 4.39 23.82
C ALA A 67 8.15 5.48 24.89
N TYR A 68 6.96 6.07 24.97
CA TYR A 68 6.63 7.11 25.94
C TYR A 68 6.13 6.58 27.30
N ALA A 69 5.62 5.35 27.38
CA ALA A 69 5.22 4.73 28.65
C ALA A 69 6.40 4.19 29.48
N ALA A 70 7.58 4.07 28.87
CA ALA A 70 8.79 3.52 29.50
C ALA A 70 9.73 4.60 30.10
N GLY A 71 9.36 5.88 30.03
CA GLY A 71 10.11 7.01 30.61
C GLY A 71 9.32 7.69 31.71
#